data_AF-H1HNC9-F1
#
_entry.id   AF-H1HNC9-F1
#
_cell.length_a   1.000
_cell.length_b   1.000
_cell.length_c   1.000
_cell.angle_alpha   90.00
_cell.angle_beta   90.00
_cell.angle_gamma   90.00
#
_symmetry.space_group_name_H-M   'P 1'
#
loop_
_entity.id
_entity.type
_entity.pdbx_description
1 polymer ?
#
loop_
_entity_poly.entity_id
_entity_poly.type
_entity_poly.pdbx_seq_one_letter_code
_entity_poly.pdbx_strand_id
1 'polypeptide(L)'
;MKKFVYTILSLLSVALFASCEKGEILNLVTQDIDLNENSAEYQDYMKERIDTYLATYRFEEARKGIAKITDAATQKALWAKYKKFYQEALTHGCGYILESGDTLFLKVKNDDEVAPSQLKVLSEFYDYVGLKYTNKEVTLWGLANYPALETLAFPSCFVSKVKDLDKLTQLKVFSLVANKEKYEWWFTSKPFKPIDMAGYDLSKNNRLETLLFDGVNLSNLKTPAHTMKSLELKHGVYTNANLNDIHAKRIDIENSDAADEQLIVNNKALQYLALSTNTEENKGFKRLDVAHSSLHKLYVIETSSMTRSLKKIVLNDKIDTLTVGGYTSRADAPQTSVELEGLSRLNKLKFFSYNPDFTAVATKDLPANIEELYIGGSGNVPYKDDDSFDYSRLTKLKVYSNGKFISANMKLPTQVDSIYLFPSSAFGDVKYLDFSHTKLTSGHIYIGSIDRNGKPIPMFKHITFPATLKRISLYNLKAEVVDLSRCTQLESLFIDDTAEDEFAVRKIILPKNLKKSAFKRPKRKFSREYQIYFQDISNKTVIENKPSWLVSDGNGNYGVEGDKIYN
;
A
#
# COMPACT_ATOMS: atom_id res chain seq x y z
N MET A 1 -25.48 -49.48 20.45
CA MET A 1 -25.46 -48.00 20.54
C MET A 1 -25.00 -47.39 21.89
N LYS A 2 -24.28 -48.09 22.79
CA LYS A 2 -23.60 -47.43 23.94
C LYS A 2 -22.14 -47.87 24.21
N LYS A 3 -21.61 -48.86 23.47
CA LYS A 3 -20.16 -49.18 23.41
C LYS A 3 -19.45 -48.60 22.18
N PHE A 4 -20.21 -47.90 21.31
CA PHE A 4 -19.79 -47.41 20.00
C PHE A 4 -19.05 -46.05 20.04
N VAL A 5 -18.96 -45.40 21.20
CA VAL A 5 -18.41 -44.04 21.33
C VAL A 5 -16.99 -44.03 21.91
N TYR A 6 -16.58 -45.04 22.68
CA TYR A 6 -15.27 -45.01 23.37
C TYR A 6 -14.08 -45.41 22.49
N THR A 7 -14.25 -46.31 21.51
CA THR A 7 -13.14 -46.76 20.64
C THR A 7 -12.84 -45.78 19.51
N ILE A 8 -13.83 -45.03 19.04
CA ILE A 8 -13.65 -43.95 18.05
C ILE A 8 -13.12 -42.68 18.74
N LEU A 9 -13.51 -42.40 19.99
CA LEU A 9 -12.89 -41.30 20.75
C LEU A 9 -11.40 -41.55 20.98
N SER A 10 -10.94 -42.77 21.29
CA SER A 10 -9.51 -43.02 21.49
C SER A 10 -8.65 -42.81 20.24
N LEU A 11 -9.21 -43.00 19.04
CA LEU A 11 -8.51 -42.68 17.77
C LEU A 11 -8.53 -41.18 17.44
N LEU A 12 -9.54 -40.43 17.91
CA LEU A 12 -9.62 -38.97 17.78
C LEU A 12 -8.80 -38.23 18.86
N SER A 13 -8.62 -38.83 20.05
CA SER A 13 -7.86 -38.22 21.17
C SER A 13 -6.35 -38.13 20.91
N VAL A 14 -5.78 -39.00 20.08
CA VAL A 14 -4.34 -38.92 19.73
C VAL A 14 -4.07 -37.79 18.71
N ALA A 15 -5.10 -37.29 18.02
CA ALA A 15 -4.98 -36.18 17.08
C ALA A 15 -5.21 -34.79 17.73
N LEU A 16 -5.59 -34.71 19.01
CA LEU A 16 -6.00 -33.47 19.69
C LEU A 16 -5.00 -32.91 20.71
N PHE A 17 -3.85 -33.54 20.93
CA PHE A 17 -2.77 -32.99 21.79
C PHE A 17 -1.56 -32.57 20.96
N ALA A 18 -1.73 -31.51 20.17
CA ALA A 18 -0.64 -30.71 19.62
C ALA A 18 -0.56 -29.35 20.32
N SER A 19 -0.62 -29.33 21.66
CA SER A 19 -0.19 -28.19 22.47
C SER A 19 -0.10 -28.59 23.95
N CYS A 20 1.03 -29.14 24.38
CA CYS A 20 1.61 -28.92 25.71
C CYS A 20 2.97 -29.62 25.82
N GLU A 21 3.75 -29.15 26.78
CA GLU A 21 5.20 -29.19 26.85
C GLU A 21 5.88 -30.56 26.78
N LYS A 22 7.13 -30.51 26.29
CA LYS A 22 8.10 -31.60 26.32
C LYS A 22 8.33 -32.08 27.76
N GLY A 23 7.98 -33.33 28.02
CA GLY A 23 8.40 -34.08 29.21
C GLY A 23 7.24 -34.90 29.76
N GLU A 24 7.40 -36.22 29.82
CA GLU A 24 6.51 -37.16 30.55
C GLU A 24 5.20 -37.65 29.89
N ILE A 25 5.13 -37.83 28.55
CA ILE A 25 4.12 -38.71 27.92
C ILE A 25 4.78 -39.84 27.09
N LEU A 26 6.06 -40.13 27.37
CA LEU A 26 6.84 -41.17 26.69
C LEU A 26 6.65 -42.57 27.31
N ASN A 27 5.44 -42.93 27.71
CA ASN A 27 5.14 -44.30 28.20
C ASN A 27 3.72 -44.82 27.87
N LEU A 28 3.10 -44.31 26.80
CA LEU A 28 1.85 -44.88 26.25
C LEU A 28 1.99 -45.35 24.78
N VAL A 29 3.17 -45.21 24.17
CA VAL A 29 3.43 -45.66 22.80
C VAL A 29 4.27 -46.93 22.86
N THR A 30 3.59 -48.08 22.95
CA THR A 30 3.89 -49.37 22.29
C THR A 30 2.95 -50.45 22.85
N GLN A 31 1.64 -50.21 22.78
CA GLN A 31 0.74 -51.34 22.53
C GLN A 31 0.44 -51.26 21.04
N ASP A 32 1.09 -52.14 20.27
CA ASP A 32 0.61 -52.50 18.94
C ASP A 32 -0.83 -52.97 19.14
N ILE A 33 -1.78 -52.07 18.90
CA ILE A 33 -3.17 -52.48 18.68
C ILE A 33 -3.07 -53.31 17.41
N ASP A 34 -3.15 -54.63 17.58
CA ASP A 34 -3.18 -55.59 16.49
C ASP A 34 -4.48 -55.34 15.72
N LEU A 35 -4.44 -54.35 14.83
CA LEU A 35 -5.54 -53.98 13.96
C LEU A 35 -5.70 -55.17 13.04
N ASN A 36 -6.72 -55.99 13.32
CA ASN A 36 -7.08 -57.09 12.45
C ASN A 36 -7.50 -56.49 11.10
N GLU A 37 -6.55 -56.43 10.17
CA GLU A 37 -6.77 -55.88 8.84
C GLU A 37 -7.83 -56.67 8.06
N ASN A 38 -8.19 -57.89 8.51
CA ASN A 38 -9.24 -58.71 7.92
C ASN A 38 -10.62 -58.51 8.57
N SER A 39 -10.74 -57.65 9.60
CA SER A 39 -12.04 -57.33 10.21
C SER A 39 -12.95 -56.56 9.24
N ALA A 40 -14.26 -56.77 9.33
CA ALA A 40 -15.24 -56.09 8.48
C ALA A 40 -15.19 -54.56 8.68
N GLU A 41 -15.02 -54.12 9.93
CA GLU A 41 -14.94 -52.71 10.31
C GLU A 41 -13.71 -52.02 9.72
N TYR A 42 -12.55 -52.68 9.73
CA TYR A 42 -11.34 -52.14 9.11
C TYR A 42 -11.48 -52.10 7.58
N GLN A 43 -12.03 -53.15 6.97
CA GLN A 43 -12.24 -53.20 5.53
C GLN A 43 -13.21 -52.10 5.06
N ASP A 44 -14.29 -51.81 5.80
CA ASP A 44 -15.22 -50.73 5.48
C ASP A 44 -14.60 -49.34 5.67
N TYR A 45 -13.86 -49.13 6.77
CA TYR A 45 -13.08 -47.91 6.97
C TYR A 45 -12.08 -47.66 5.83
N MET A 46 -11.39 -48.71 5.37
CA MET A 46 -10.44 -48.61 4.25
C MET A 46 -11.15 -48.24 2.95
N LYS A 47 -12.36 -48.77 2.66
CA LYS A 47 -13.15 -48.38 1.49
C LYS A 47 -13.52 -46.89 1.51
N GLU A 48 -14.03 -46.40 2.65
CA GLU A 48 -14.39 -44.98 2.81
C GLU A 48 -13.18 -44.06 2.64
N ARG A 49 -12.02 -44.47 3.19
CA ARG A 49 -10.76 -43.74 3.00
C ARG A 49 -10.28 -43.75 1.55
N ILE A 50 -10.31 -44.90 0.87
CA ILE A 50 -9.94 -44.99 -0.55
C ILE A 50 -10.83 -44.07 -1.38
N ASP A 51 -12.14 -44.07 -1.13
CA ASP A 51 -13.08 -43.19 -1.81
C ASP A 51 -12.78 -41.71 -1.58
N THR A 52 -12.45 -41.34 -0.35
CA THR A 52 -12.01 -39.98 0.00
C THR A 52 -10.72 -39.61 -0.72
N TYR A 53 -9.73 -40.52 -0.74
CA TYR A 53 -8.46 -40.31 -1.44
C TYR A 53 -8.65 -40.15 -2.94
N LEU A 54 -9.47 -40.98 -3.58
CA LEU A 54 -9.80 -40.85 -5.00
C LEU A 54 -10.50 -39.53 -5.30
N ALA A 55 -11.48 -39.12 -4.48
CA ALA A 55 -12.23 -37.86 -4.66
C ALA A 55 -11.37 -36.59 -4.45
N THR A 56 -10.20 -36.73 -3.80
CA THR A 56 -9.22 -35.66 -3.54
C THR A 56 -7.91 -35.83 -4.31
N TYR A 57 -7.88 -36.74 -5.30
CA TYR A 57 -6.72 -37.03 -6.16
C TYR A 57 -5.45 -37.47 -5.41
N ARG A 58 -5.62 -38.15 -4.28
CA ARG A 58 -4.55 -38.77 -3.47
C ARG A 58 -4.31 -40.22 -3.94
N PHE A 59 -3.85 -40.36 -5.18
CA PHE A 59 -3.79 -41.65 -5.85
C PHE A 59 -2.78 -42.63 -5.23
N GLU A 60 -1.65 -42.15 -4.71
CA GLU A 60 -0.68 -43.03 -4.06
C GLU A 60 -1.23 -43.66 -2.77
N GLU A 61 -1.96 -42.88 -1.97
CA GLU A 61 -2.65 -43.34 -0.77
C GLU A 61 -3.80 -44.28 -1.09
N ALA A 62 -4.59 -43.96 -2.13
CA ALA A 62 -5.62 -44.84 -2.64
C ALA A 62 -5.04 -46.19 -3.10
N ARG A 63 -3.94 -46.16 -3.87
CA ARG A 63 -3.23 -47.36 -4.36
C ARG A 63 -2.76 -48.25 -3.21
N LYS A 64 -2.11 -47.68 -2.20
CA LYS A 64 -1.68 -48.39 -0.99
C LYS A 64 -2.87 -48.97 -0.22
N GLY A 65 -3.98 -48.22 -0.15
CA GLY A 65 -5.21 -48.69 0.50
C GLY A 65 -5.86 -49.87 -0.22
N ILE A 66 -5.96 -49.82 -1.56
CA ILE A 66 -6.55 -50.90 -2.37
C ILE A 66 -5.78 -52.21 -2.19
N ALA A 67 -4.46 -52.15 -2.05
CA ALA A 67 -3.62 -53.33 -1.81
C ALA A 67 -3.94 -54.05 -0.49
N LYS A 68 -4.54 -53.36 0.49
CA LYS A 68 -4.96 -53.90 1.79
C LYS A 68 -6.39 -54.47 1.80
N ILE A 69 -7.12 -54.37 0.69
CA ILE A 69 -8.48 -54.91 0.57
C ILE A 69 -8.40 -56.42 0.32
N THR A 70 -9.07 -57.20 1.16
CA THR A 70 -8.98 -58.68 1.16
C THR A 70 -9.97 -59.33 0.20
N ASP A 71 -11.14 -58.73 0.00
CA ASP A 71 -12.14 -59.21 -0.95
C ASP A 71 -11.75 -58.86 -2.41
N ALA A 72 -11.54 -59.89 -3.23
CA ALA A 72 -11.07 -59.73 -4.60
C ALA A 72 -12.07 -58.98 -5.50
N ALA A 73 -13.39 -59.15 -5.29
CA ALA A 73 -14.41 -58.46 -6.07
C ALA A 73 -14.42 -56.96 -5.78
N THR A 74 -14.38 -56.59 -4.50
CA THR A 74 -14.26 -55.20 -4.03
C THR A 74 -12.95 -54.59 -4.52
N GLN A 75 -11.82 -55.28 -4.38
CA GLN A 75 -10.53 -54.79 -4.85
C GLN A 75 -10.55 -54.49 -6.36
N LYS A 76 -11.15 -55.37 -7.18
CA LYS A 76 -11.33 -55.15 -8.62
C LYS A 76 -12.21 -53.93 -8.91
N ALA A 77 -13.29 -53.74 -8.16
CA ALA A 77 -14.17 -52.57 -8.31
C ALA A 77 -13.46 -51.26 -7.95
N LEU A 78 -12.69 -51.24 -6.87
CA LEU A 78 -11.90 -50.08 -6.45
C LEU A 78 -10.79 -49.74 -7.46
N TRP A 79 -10.15 -50.74 -8.07
CA TRP A 79 -9.19 -50.49 -9.16
C TRP A 79 -9.85 -49.90 -10.41
N ALA A 80 -11.08 -50.30 -10.75
CA ALA A 80 -11.83 -49.68 -11.83
C ALA A 80 -12.17 -48.21 -11.51
N LYS A 81 -12.59 -47.93 -10.26
CA LYS A 81 -12.83 -46.56 -9.77
C LYS A 81 -11.54 -45.73 -9.79
N TYR A 82 -10.43 -46.28 -9.31
CA TYR A 82 -9.11 -45.65 -9.37
C TYR A 82 -8.75 -45.21 -10.79
N LYS A 83 -8.84 -46.12 -11.76
CA LYS A 83 -8.52 -45.82 -13.16
C LYS A 83 -9.39 -44.70 -13.73
N LYS A 84 -10.68 -44.69 -13.39
CA LYS A 84 -11.62 -43.63 -13.79
C LYS A 84 -11.19 -42.27 -13.23
N PHE A 85 -11.03 -42.17 -11.91
CA PHE A 85 -10.62 -40.90 -11.26
C PHE A 85 -9.25 -40.43 -11.72
N TYR A 86 -8.31 -41.35 -11.97
CA TYR A 86 -6.98 -41.00 -12.49
C TYR A 86 -7.05 -40.37 -13.89
N GLN A 87 -7.91 -40.90 -14.78
CA GLN A 87 -8.15 -40.30 -16.09
C GLN A 87 -8.87 -38.95 -16.01
N GLU A 88 -9.82 -38.81 -15.08
CA GLU A 88 -10.45 -37.52 -14.78
C GLU A 88 -9.40 -36.50 -14.29
N ALA A 89 -8.48 -36.89 -13.42
CA ALA A 89 -7.44 -35.97 -12.93
C ALA A 89 -6.46 -35.54 -14.02
N LEU A 90 -6.17 -36.39 -15.01
CA LEU A 90 -5.36 -36.03 -16.17
C LEU A 90 -6.02 -34.97 -17.07
N THR A 91 -7.35 -34.97 -17.14
CA THR A 91 -8.13 -34.10 -18.03
C THR A 91 -8.65 -32.85 -17.34
N HIS A 92 -8.94 -32.93 -16.04
CA HIS A 92 -9.59 -31.89 -15.26
C HIS A 92 -8.73 -31.38 -14.11
N GLY A 93 -7.55 -31.96 -13.87
CA GLY A 93 -6.66 -31.58 -12.78
C GLY A 93 -5.47 -30.75 -13.25
N CYS A 94 -4.76 -30.21 -12.28
CA CYS A 94 -3.35 -29.86 -12.41
C CYS A 94 -2.51 -30.88 -11.64
N GLY A 95 -1.19 -30.81 -11.72
CA GLY A 95 -0.33 -31.65 -10.90
C GLY A 95 1.03 -31.04 -10.63
N TYR A 96 1.60 -31.39 -9.48
CA TYR A 96 3.01 -31.15 -9.19
C TYR A 96 3.84 -32.32 -9.69
N ILE A 97 4.74 -32.07 -10.63
CA ILE A 97 5.75 -33.02 -11.06
C ILE A 97 6.87 -33.01 -10.03
N LEU A 98 7.10 -34.16 -9.40
CA LEU A 98 8.16 -34.40 -8.43
C LEU A 98 9.49 -34.66 -9.16
N GLU A 99 10.61 -34.57 -8.44
CA GLU A 99 11.94 -34.92 -8.98
C GLU A 99 12.04 -36.38 -9.48
N SER A 100 11.24 -37.30 -8.91
CA SER A 100 11.17 -38.68 -9.39
C SER A 100 10.55 -38.80 -10.79
N GLY A 101 9.89 -37.75 -11.27
CA GLY A 101 9.05 -37.75 -12.48
C GLY A 101 7.59 -38.08 -12.19
N ASP A 102 7.24 -38.50 -10.97
CA ASP A 102 5.86 -38.78 -10.60
C ASP A 102 5.04 -37.49 -10.52
N THR A 103 3.74 -37.60 -10.80
CA THR A 103 2.81 -36.47 -10.74
C THR A 103 1.87 -36.60 -9.56
N LEU A 104 1.89 -35.56 -8.74
CA LEU A 104 1.00 -35.37 -7.63
C LEU A 104 -0.20 -34.53 -8.07
N PHE A 105 -1.34 -35.16 -8.23
CA PHE A 105 -2.51 -34.47 -8.76
C PHE A 105 -3.11 -33.49 -7.75
N LEU A 106 -3.49 -32.33 -8.26
CA LEU A 106 -4.10 -31.23 -7.55
C LEU A 106 -5.53 -31.11 -8.03
N LYS A 107 -6.46 -31.24 -7.09
CA LYS A 107 -7.84 -30.85 -7.33
C LYS A 107 -7.88 -29.33 -7.34
N VAL A 108 -8.41 -28.80 -8.44
CA VAL A 108 -8.75 -27.38 -8.55
C VAL A 108 -10.04 -27.16 -7.78
N LYS A 109 -10.09 -26.09 -6.97
CA LYS A 109 -11.34 -25.71 -6.31
C LYS A 109 -12.25 -25.03 -7.33
N ASN A 110 -13.40 -25.66 -7.57
CA ASN A 110 -14.36 -25.30 -8.59
C ASN A 110 -15.76 -25.59 -8.03
N ASP A 111 -16.20 -24.73 -7.11
CA ASP A 111 -17.42 -24.95 -6.33
C ASP A 111 -18.68 -24.97 -7.20
N ASP A 112 -18.62 -24.32 -8.37
CA ASP A 112 -19.71 -24.27 -9.36
C ASP A 112 -19.68 -25.41 -10.38
N GLU A 113 -18.75 -26.37 -10.24
CA GLU A 113 -18.56 -27.52 -11.15
C GLU A 113 -18.44 -27.15 -12.64
N VAL A 114 -17.95 -25.95 -12.94
CA VAL A 114 -17.77 -25.46 -14.32
C VAL A 114 -16.78 -26.35 -15.07
N ALA A 115 -17.07 -26.70 -16.32
CA ALA A 115 -16.14 -27.49 -17.12
C ALA A 115 -14.77 -26.79 -17.22
N PRO A 116 -13.63 -27.51 -17.11
CA PRO A 116 -12.29 -26.91 -17.18
C PRO A 116 -12.06 -26.03 -18.42
N SER A 117 -12.64 -26.43 -19.55
CA SER A 117 -12.60 -25.70 -20.83
C SER A 117 -13.32 -24.35 -20.82
N GLN A 118 -14.19 -24.10 -19.84
CA GLN A 118 -14.98 -22.88 -19.67
C GLN A 118 -14.53 -22.05 -18.47
N LEU A 119 -13.67 -22.60 -17.61
CA LEU A 119 -13.21 -21.91 -16.41
C LEU A 119 -12.34 -20.71 -16.80
N LYS A 120 -12.73 -19.53 -16.32
CA LYS A 120 -12.04 -18.26 -16.62
C LYS A 120 -11.06 -17.80 -15.55
N VAL A 121 -11.21 -18.31 -14.33
CA VAL A 121 -10.39 -17.92 -13.18
C VAL A 121 -9.90 -19.18 -12.49
N LEU A 122 -8.60 -19.23 -12.21
CA LEU A 122 -7.97 -20.27 -11.42
C LEU A 122 -7.12 -19.61 -10.33
N SER A 123 -7.55 -19.72 -9.07
CA SER A 123 -6.90 -19.04 -7.94
C SER A 123 -6.65 -19.93 -6.72
N GLU A 124 -7.27 -21.11 -6.67
CA GLU A 124 -7.24 -21.98 -5.50
C GLU A 124 -6.98 -23.44 -5.88
N PHE A 125 -6.03 -24.05 -5.18
CA PHE A 125 -5.66 -25.45 -5.31
C PHE A 125 -5.75 -26.11 -3.94
N TYR A 126 -6.25 -27.35 -3.90
CA TYR A 126 -6.18 -28.13 -2.66
C TYR A 126 -4.73 -28.56 -2.40
N ASP A 127 -4.09 -27.93 -1.42
CA ASP A 127 -2.72 -28.22 -1.00
C ASP A 127 -2.50 -29.72 -0.74
N TYR A 128 -1.39 -30.26 -1.25
CA TYR A 128 -0.96 -31.62 -0.93
C TYR A 128 -0.06 -31.59 0.31
N VAL A 129 -0.65 -31.80 1.49
CA VAL A 129 0.05 -31.77 2.78
C VAL A 129 1.26 -32.71 2.82
N GLY A 130 1.25 -33.81 2.07
CA GLY A 130 2.38 -34.75 2.00
C GLY A 130 3.64 -34.19 1.32
N LEU A 131 3.59 -33.00 0.69
CA LEU A 131 4.80 -32.29 0.23
C LEU A 131 5.52 -31.57 1.38
N LYS A 132 4.82 -31.32 2.49
CA LYS A 132 5.42 -30.76 3.68
C LYS A 132 6.57 -31.64 4.16
N TYR A 133 7.67 -31.02 4.58
CA TYR A 133 8.91 -31.68 5.04
C TYR A 133 9.73 -32.39 3.96
N THR A 134 9.27 -32.47 2.71
CA THR A 134 10.11 -33.02 1.62
C THR A 134 11.29 -32.11 1.29
N ASN A 135 11.17 -30.81 1.59
CA ASN A 135 12.16 -29.79 1.24
C ASN A 135 12.46 -29.72 -0.28
N LYS A 136 11.54 -30.20 -1.13
CA LYS A 136 11.71 -30.23 -2.59
C LYS A 136 10.86 -29.19 -3.29
N GLU A 137 11.46 -28.53 -4.27
CA GLU A 137 10.73 -27.65 -5.19
C GLU A 137 9.95 -28.50 -6.20
N VAL A 138 8.87 -27.96 -6.77
CA VAL A 138 7.99 -28.68 -7.69
C VAL A 138 7.71 -27.89 -8.96
N THR A 139 7.46 -28.61 -10.05
CA THR A 139 6.96 -28.03 -11.31
C THR A 139 5.46 -28.22 -11.41
N LEU A 140 4.69 -27.16 -11.60
CA LEU A 140 3.26 -27.25 -11.89
C LEU A 140 3.04 -27.64 -13.36
N TRP A 141 2.08 -28.53 -13.61
CA TRP A 141 1.64 -28.98 -14.92
C TRP A 141 0.11 -29.06 -15.00
N GLY A 142 -0.43 -29.09 -16.22
CA GLY A 142 -1.85 -29.36 -16.48
C GLY A 142 -2.68 -28.10 -16.73
N LEU A 143 -2.04 -26.93 -16.85
CA LEU A 143 -2.75 -25.68 -17.19
C LEU A 143 -3.34 -25.71 -18.61
N ALA A 144 -2.82 -26.56 -19.50
CA ALA A 144 -3.38 -26.78 -20.83
C ALA A 144 -4.86 -27.24 -20.81
N ASN A 145 -5.32 -27.83 -19.71
CA ASN A 145 -6.70 -28.26 -19.53
C ASN A 145 -7.69 -27.08 -19.39
N TYR A 146 -7.18 -25.85 -19.23
CA TYR A 146 -7.97 -24.66 -18.96
C TYR A 146 -7.75 -23.55 -20.02
N PRO A 147 -8.08 -23.81 -21.30
CA PRO A 147 -7.78 -22.90 -22.41
C PRO A 147 -8.51 -21.54 -22.35
N ALA A 148 -9.62 -21.45 -21.60
CA ALA A 148 -10.41 -20.23 -21.45
C ALA A 148 -9.96 -19.31 -20.31
N LEU A 149 -8.88 -19.64 -19.59
CA LEU A 149 -8.42 -18.83 -18.45
C LEU A 149 -8.05 -17.42 -18.87
N GLU A 150 -8.71 -16.46 -18.22
CA GLU A 150 -8.40 -15.04 -18.28
C GLU A 150 -7.57 -14.61 -17.06
N THR A 151 -7.71 -15.30 -15.92
CA THR A 151 -6.96 -15.01 -14.69
C THR A 151 -6.37 -16.29 -14.10
N LEU A 152 -5.06 -16.25 -13.83
CA LEU A 152 -4.35 -17.28 -13.07
C LEU A 152 -3.68 -16.62 -11.85
N ALA A 153 -4.00 -17.10 -10.66
CA ALA A 153 -3.48 -16.58 -9.40
C ALA A 153 -2.94 -17.70 -8.50
N PHE A 154 -1.79 -17.45 -7.89
CA PHE A 154 -1.22 -18.30 -6.85
C PHE A 154 -1.05 -17.47 -5.56
N PRO A 155 -2.06 -17.46 -4.66
CA PRO A 155 -2.04 -16.63 -3.45
C PRO A 155 -1.02 -17.10 -2.40
N SER A 156 -0.46 -18.29 -2.57
CA SER A 156 0.68 -18.77 -1.77
C SER A 156 1.48 -19.80 -2.57
N CYS A 157 2.38 -19.30 -3.41
CA CYS A 157 3.18 -20.07 -4.34
C CYS A 157 4.50 -20.54 -3.72
N PHE A 158 4.88 -21.77 -4.04
CA PHE A 158 6.18 -22.39 -3.77
C PHE A 158 6.67 -23.15 -5.01
N VAL A 159 5.98 -22.97 -6.14
CA VAL A 159 6.25 -23.62 -7.42
C VAL A 159 7.46 -22.93 -8.04
N SER A 160 8.49 -23.68 -8.43
CA SER A 160 9.68 -23.10 -9.06
C SER A 160 9.55 -22.99 -10.58
N LYS A 161 8.62 -23.75 -11.19
CA LYS A 161 8.39 -23.76 -12.63
C LYS A 161 6.95 -24.10 -12.98
N VAL A 162 6.42 -23.48 -14.02
CA VAL A 162 5.07 -23.77 -14.52
C VAL A 162 5.14 -24.20 -15.99
N LYS A 163 4.61 -25.38 -16.29
CA LYS A 163 4.38 -25.85 -17.67
C LYS A 163 3.07 -25.32 -18.22
N ASP A 164 2.96 -25.30 -19.54
CA ASP A 164 1.74 -25.00 -20.29
C ASP A 164 1.22 -23.55 -20.17
N LEU A 165 2.00 -22.62 -19.59
CA LEU A 165 1.66 -21.18 -19.61
C LEU A 165 1.44 -20.66 -21.04
N ASP A 166 2.20 -21.20 -22.00
CA ASP A 166 2.06 -20.87 -23.43
C ASP A 166 0.73 -21.31 -24.05
N LYS A 167 -0.01 -22.21 -23.39
CA LYS A 167 -1.34 -22.67 -23.83
C LYS A 167 -2.45 -21.74 -23.37
N LEU A 168 -2.19 -20.87 -22.39
CA LEU A 168 -3.16 -19.93 -21.84
C LEU A 168 -3.28 -18.67 -22.71
N THR A 169 -3.76 -18.84 -23.94
CA THR A 169 -3.85 -17.75 -24.94
C THR A 169 -4.84 -16.64 -24.56
N GLN A 170 -5.75 -16.91 -23.61
CA GLN A 170 -6.75 -15.98 -23.11
C GLN A 170 -6.30 -15.20 -21.86
N LEU A 171 -5.12 -15.52 -21.32
CA LEU A 171 -4.65 -14.99 -20.04
C LEU A 171 -4.46 -13.47 -20.12
N LYS A 172 -5.15 -12.76 -19.22
CA LYS A 172 -5.09 -11.30 -19.03
C LYS A 172 -4.41 -10.92 -17.72
N VAL A 173 -4.58 -11.72 -16.67
CA VAL A 173 -4.01 -11.43 -15.36
C VAL A 173 -3.23 -12.63 -14.86
N PHE A 174 -1.97 -12.40 -14.49
CA PHE A 174 -1.15 -13.39 -13.81
C PHE A 174 -0.69 -12.84 -12.46
N SER A 175 -0.98 -13.58 -11.39
CA SER A 175 -0.63 -13.20 -10.03
C SER A 175 0.09 -14.33 -9.29
N LEU A 176 1.13 -13.97 -8.55
CA LEU A 176 1.91 -14.91 -7.76
C LEU A 176 2.36 -14.24 -6.46
N VAL A 177 2.08 -14.90 -5.33
CA VAL A 177 2.46 -14.44 -4.00
C VAL A 177 3.31 -15.53 -3.34
N ALA A 178 4.59 -15.28 -3.15
CA ALA A 178 5.47 -16.15 -2.37
C ALA A 178 5.31 -15.83 -0.88
N ASN A 179 4.35 -16.48 -0.23
CA ASN A 179 4.07 -16.27 1.18
C ASN A 179 5.21 -16.85 2.04
N LYS A 180 5.98 -15.98 2.70
CA LYS A 180 7.13 -16.37 3.54
C LYS A 180 6.76 -17.33 4.65
N GLU A 181 5.72 -17.03 5.44
CA GLU A 181 5.30 -17.88 6.56
C GLU A 181 4.92 -19.29 6.08
N LYS A 182 4.16 -19.39 4.99
CA LYS A 182 3.76 -20.67 4.39
C LYS A 182 4.98 -21.41 3.81
N TYR A 183 5.91 -20.69 3.18
CA TYR A 183 7.14 -21.27 2.66
C TYR A 183 7.99 -21.85 3.79
N GLU A 184 8.23 -21.11 4.87
CA GLU A 184 8.99 -21.58 6.04
C GLU A 184 8.29 -22.74 6.76
N TRP A 185 6.95 -22.74 6.78
CA TRP A 185 6.15 -23.85 7.29
C TRP A 185 6.27 -25.14 6.45
N TRP A 186 6.49 -25.01 5.15
CA TRP A 186 6.67 -26.14 4.24
C TRP A 186 8.11 -26.62 4.13
N PHE A 187 9.06 -25.68 4.17
CA PHE A 187 10.47 -25.91 3.96
C PHE A 187 11.28 -25.63 5.22
N THR A 188 11.11 -26.46 6.24
CA THR A 188 11.67 -26.27 7.58
C THR A 188 13.20 -26.22 7.64
N SER A 189 13.89 -26.64 6.57
CA SER A 189 15.36 -26.64 6.49
C SER A 189 15.92 -25.70 5.42
N LYS A 190 15.09 -24.86 4.79
CA LYS A 190 15.54 -23.92 3.76
C LYS A 190 15.17 -22.49 4.14
N PRO A 191 16.09 -21.52 4.02
CA PRO A 191 15.70 -20.12 4.15
C PRO A 191 14.72 -19.75 3.03
N PHE A 192 13.80 -18.84 3.34
CA PHE A 192 12.96 -18.22 2.32
C PHE A 192 13.83 -17.50 1.29
N LYS A 193 13.49 -17.67 0.02
CA LYS A 193 14.07 -16.93 -1.11
C LYS A 193 12.94 -16.49 -2.05
N PRO A 194 13.04 -15.31 -2.69
CA PRO A 194 12.12 -14.93 -3.74
C PRO A 194 12.06 -15.97 -4.87
N ILE A 195 10.88 -16.18 -5.45
CA ILE A 195 10.68 -17.14 -6.55
C ILE A 195 11.39 -16.63 -7.81
N ASP A 196 12.26 -17.47 -8.40
CA ASP A 196 12.92 -17.14 -9.67
C ASP A 196 11.94 -17.30 -10.84
N MET A 197 11.73 -16.20 -11.57
CA MET A 197 10.81 -16.17 -12.71
C MET A 197 11.36 -16.84 -13.98
N ALA A 198 12.57 -17.39 -13.97
CA ALA A 198 13.12 -18.17 -15.08
C ALA A 198 12.23 -19.37 -15.48
N GLY A 199 11.48 -19.93 -14.54
CA GLY A 199 10.53 -21.02 -14.75
C GLY A 199 9.17 -20.62 -15.34
N TYR A 200 8.96 -19.34 -15.64
CA TYR A 200 7.66 -18.75 -15.98
C TYR A 200 7.74 -18.00 -17.32
N ASP A 201 7.59 -18.72 -18.44
CA ASP A 201 7.64 -18.11 -19.77
C ASP A 201 6.26 -17.57 -20.19
N LEU A 202 6.06 -16.25 -20.09
CA LEU A 202 4.82 -15.57 -20.47
C LEU A 202 4.88 -14.95 -21.88
N SER A 203 5.94 -15.20 -22.65
CA SER A 203 6.18 -14.55 -23.95
C SER A 203 5.09 -14.79 -24.99
N LYS A 204 4.31 -15.87 -24.84
CA LYS A 204 3.22 -16.25 -25.76
C LYS A 204 1.84 -15.79 -25.30
N ASN A 205 1.72 -15.13 -24.14
CA ASN A 205 0.46 -14.65 -23.59
C ASN A 205 0.11 -13.25 -24.12
N ASN A 206 -0.22 -13.17 -25.41
CA ASN A 206 -0.46 -11.89 -26.12
C ASN A 206 -1.67 -11.07 -25.64
N ARG A 207 -2.49 -11.61 -24.72
CA ARG A 207 -3.61 -10.90 -24.08
C ARG A 207 -3.31 -10.42 -22.67
N LEU A 208 -2.11 -10.70 -22.15
CA LEU A 208 -1.72 -10.37 -20.79
C LEU A 208 -1.73 -8.85 -20.58
N GLU A 209 -2.47 -8.38 -19.59
CA GLU A 209 -2.61 -6.96 -19.29
C GLU A 209 -1.93 -6.58 -17.98
N THR A 210 -1.92 -7.48 -17.00
CA THR A 210 -1.50 -7.18 -15.63
C THR A 210 -0.71 -8.32 -15.01
N LEU A 211 0.39 -7.95 -14.36
CA LEU A 211 1.24 -8.82 -13.54
C LEU A 211 1.21 -8.33 -12.09
N LEU A 212 0.90 -9.22 -11.15
CA LEU A 212 0.82 -8.91 -9.72
C LEU A 212 1.70 -9.87 -8.94
N PHE A 213 2.84 -9.39 -8.47
CA PHE A 213 3.83 -10.23 -7.81
C PHE A 213 4.18 -9.77 -6.40
N ASP A 214 4.32 -10.75 -5.50
CA ASP A 214 4.84 -10.58 -4.16
C ASP A 214 5.87 -11.68 -3.88
N GLY A 215 7.09 -11.32 -3.50
CA GLY A 215 8.15 -12.28 -3.19
C GLY A 215 8.76 -12.97 -4.42
N VAL A 216 8.95 -12.27 -5.54
CA VAL A 216 9.54 -12.84 -6.77
C VAL A 216 10.81 -12.11 -7.22
N ASN A 217 11.72 -12.82 -7.89
CA ASN A 217 12.86 -12.25 -8.59
C ASN A 217 12.56 -12.14 -10.10
N LEU A 218 12.46 -10.91 -10.60
CA LEU A 218 12.10 -10.63 -11.99
C LEU A 218 13.23 -10.84 -12.99
N SER A 219 14.48 -11.08 -12.57
CA SER A 219 15.67 -11.02 -13.43
C SER A 219 15.57 -11.81 -14.75
N ASN A 220 14.85 -12.93 -14.75
CA ASN A 220 14.69 -13.82 -15.91
C ASN A 220 13.26 -13.88 -16.47
N LEU A 221 12.38 -12.96 -16.06
CA LEU A 221 10.99 -12.96 -16.50
C LEU A 221 10.88 -12.66 -18.00
N LYS A 222 10.25 -13.58 -18.73
CA LYS A 222 9.89 -13.36 -20.13
C LYS A 222 8.46 -12.86 -20.22
N THR A 223 8.26 -11.71 -20.84
CA THR A 223 6.95 -11.06 -21.02
C THR A 223 6.56 -11.04 -22.50
N PRO A 224 5.26 -10.88 -22.82
CA PRO A 224 4.82 -10.76 -24.21
C PRO A 224 5.32 -9.45 -24.83
N ALA A 225 5.40 -9.41 -26.17
CA ALA A 225 5.97 -8.28 -26.90
C ALA A 225 5.09 -7.00 -26.85
N HIS A 226 3.78 -7.13 -26.62
CA HIS A 226 2.87 -5.99 -26.57
C HIS A 226 2.97 -5.23 -25.24
N THR A 227 2.51 -3.98 -25.24
CA THR A 227 2.51 -3.17 -24.02
C THR A 227 1.35 -3.53 -23.10
N MET A 228 1.69 -4.03 -21.91
CA MET A 228 0.78 -4.33 -20.81
C MET A 228 0.26 -3.05 -20.11
N LYS A 229 -0.83 -3.18 -19.34
CA LYS A 229 -1.36 -2.10 -18.52
C LYS A 229 -0.47 -1.85 -17.31
N SER A 230 -0.13 -2.91 -16.55
CA SER A 230 0.61 -2.75 -15.30
C SER A 230 1.46 -3.96 -14.90
N LEU A 231 2.52 -3.68 -14.14
CA LEU A 231 3.28 -4.62 -13.34
C LEU A 231 3.35 -4.07 -11.91
N GLU A 232 3.01 -4.89 -10.94
CA GLU A 232 3.18 -4.61 -9.51
C GLU A 232 4.14 -5.64 -8.91
N LEU A 233 5.12 -5.18 -8.15
CA LEU A 233 6.10 -5.99 -7.43
C LEU A 233 6.17 -5.58 -5.96
N LYS A 234 6.04 -6.55 -5.07
CA LYS A 234 6.26 -6.41 -3.62
C LYS A 234 7.29 -7.42 -3.14
N HIS A 235 8.12 -7.07 -2.16
CA HIS A 235 9.07 -8.00 -1.51
C HIS A 235 9.94 -8.82 -2.47
N GLY A 236 10.24 -8.27 -3.64
CA GLY A 236 10.88 -8.97 -4.75
C GLY A 236 12.28 -8.47 -5.06
N VAL A 237 12.78 -8.87 -6.23
CA VAL A 237 14.06 -8.41 -6.77
C VAL A 237 13.83 -7.92 -8.20
N TYR A 238 14.38 -6.74 -8.52
CA TYR A 238 14.30 -6.15 -9.86
C TYR A 238 15.64 -5.56 -10.31
N THR A 239 15.80 -5.45 -11.61
CA THR A 239 17.01 -4.97 -12.30
C THR A 239 16.68 -3.85 -13.29
N ASN A 240 17.71 -3.20 -13.81
CA ASN A 240 17.63 -2.31 -14.97
C ASN A 240 16.98 -2.96 -16.19
N ALA A 241 17.35 -4.21 -16.48
CA ALA A 241 16.78 -4.94 -17.60
C ALA A 241 15.26 -5.10 -17.41
N ASN A 242 14.81 -5.43 -16.19
CA ASN A 242 13.39 -5.53 -15.90
C ASN A 242 12.63 -4.23 -16.16
N LEU A 243 13.15 -3.09 -15.70
CA LEU A 243 12.50 -1.79 -15.90
C LEU A 243 12.48 -1.35 -17.37
N ASN A 244 13.40 -1.85 -18.21
CA ASN A 244 13.52 -1.47 -19.61
C ASN A 244 12.81 -2.42 -20.58
N ASP A 245 12.89 -3.72 -20.32
CA ASP A 245 12.44 -4.76 -21.25
C ASP A 245 11.00 -5.19 -20.98
N ILE A 246 10.49 -4.97 -19.76
CA ILE A 246 9.08 -5.21 -19.46
C ILE A 246 8.26 -4.04 -19.99
N HIS A 247 7.55 -4.27 -21.09
CA HIS A 247 6.70 -3.27 -21.71
C HIS A 247 5.38 -3.11 -20.93
N ALA A 248 5.38 -2.30 -19.87
CA ALA A 248 4.17 -1.93 -19.13
C ALA A 248 4.00 -0.41 -19.08
N LYS A 249 2.75 0.09 -19.16
CA LYS A 249 2.47 1.53 -19.00
C LYS A 249 2.71 2.04 -17.58
N ARG A 250 2.51 1.17 -16.59
CA ARG A 250 2.64 1.45 -15.17
C ARG A 250 3.47 0.36 -14.49
N ILE A 251 4.49 0.74 -13.74
CA ILE A 251 5.25 -0.15 -12.87
C ILE A 251 5.19 0.41 -11.45
N ASP A 252 4.74 -0.40 -10.50
CA ASP A 252 4.79 -0.12 -9.07
C ASP A 252 5.70 -1.15 -8.39
N ILE A 253 6.69 -0.67 -7.66
CA ILE A 253 7.60 -1.50 -6.88
C ILE A 253 7.60 -1.02 -5.43
N GLU A 254 7.28 -1.92 -4.52
CA GLU A 254 7.19 -1.66 -3.09
C GLU A 254 8.09 -2.65 -2.33
N ASN A 255 8.87 -2.15 -1.37
CA ASN A 255 9.69 -2.95 -0.45
C ASN A 255 10.40 -4.11 -1.14
N SER A 256 11.14 -3.81 -2.21
CA SER A 256 11.82 -4.80 -3.04
C SER A 256 13.29 -4.41 -3.23
N ASP A 257 14.14 -5.41 -3.43
CA ASP A 257 15.57 -5.24 -3.64
C ASP A 257 15.87 -4.77 -5.06
N ALA A 258 16.55 -3.62 -5.18
CA ALA A 258 17.21 -3.23 -6.41
C ALA A 258 18.52 -4.01 -6.56
N ALA A 259 18.60 -4.89 -7.55
CA ALA A 259 19.82 -5.64 -7.81
C ALA A 259 20.96 -4.71 -8.25
N ASP A 260 20.64 -3.70 -9.06
CA ASP A 260 21.57 -2.70 -9.58
C ASP A 260 21.66 -1.47 -8.68
N GLU A 261 22.88 -0.97 -8.45
CA GLU A 261 23.07 0.27 -7.68
C GLU A 261 22.70 1.55 -8.47
N GLN A 262 22.65 1.47 -9.79
CA GLN A 262 22.33 2.57 -10.69
C GLN A 262 21.16 2.15 -11.55
N LEU A 263 19.98 2.71 -11.30
CA LEU A 263 18.79 2.44 -12.07
C LEU A 263 18.72 3.37 -13.28
N ILE A 264 18.87 2.86 -14.50
CA ILE A 264 18.80 3.63 -15.75
C ILE A 264 17.60 3.14 -16.56
N VAL A 265 16.59 4.01 -16.69
CA VAL A 265 15.30 3.69 -17.30
C VAL A 265 15.11 4.47 -18.60
N ASN A 266 15.13 3.73 -19.71
CA ASN A 266 14.95 4.20 -21.08
C ASN A 266 13.65 3.66 -21.72
N ASN A 267 12.83 2.95 -20.94
CA ASN A 267 11.58 2.34 -21.36
C ASN A 267 10.62 3.38 -21.99
N LYS A 268 10.23 3.15 -23.24
CA LYS A 268 9.34 4.04 -24.00
C LYS A 268 7.86 3.74 -23.79
N ALA A 269 7.53 2.53 -23.33
CA ALA A 269 6.16 2.14 -23.01
C ALA A 269 5.73 2.67 -21.63
N LEU A 270 6.69 2.88 -20.73
CA LEU A 270 6.45 3.28 -19.35
C LEU A 270 6.04 4.76 -19.23
N GLN A 271 4.86 5.00 -18.66
CA GLN A 271 4.27 6.32 -18.43
C GLN A 271 4.23 6.68 -16.93
N TYR A 272 4.18 5.68 -16.05
CA TYR A 272 4.17 5.83 -14.61
C TYR A 272 5.16 4.86 -13.97
N LEU A 273 6.00 5.37 -13.07
CA LEU A 273 6.89 4.57 -12.22
C LEU A 273 6.71 4.99 -10.75
N ALA A 274 6.43 4.01 -9.90
CA ALA A 274 6.49 4.16 -8.45
C ALA A 274 7.54 3.22 -7.85
N LEU A 275 8.44 3.78 -7.06
CA LEU A 275 9.42 3.05 -6.27
C LEU A 275 9.27 3.46 -4.80
N SER A 276 8.94 2.52 -3.93
CA SER A 276 8.91 2.70 -2.48
C SER A 276 9.82 1.68 -1.83
N THR A 277 10.86 2.13 -1.12
CA THR A 277 11.88 1.25 -0.56
C THR A 277 12.12 1.57 0.91
N ASN A 278 11.94 0.58 1.79
CA ASN A 278 12.51 0.60 3.13
C ASN A 278 13.90 -0.03 3.09
N THR A 279 14.97 0.76 3.26
CA THR A 279 16.36 0.29 3.19
C THR A 279 16.84 -0.42 4.44
N GLU A 280 16.02 -0.53 5.48
CA GLU A 280 16.29 -1.41 6.63
C GLU A 280 16.11 -2.88 6.26
N GLU A 281 15.13 -3.15 5.39
CA GLU A 281 14.71 -4.50 5.03
C GLU A 281 15.11 -4.88 3.60
N ASN A 282 15.36 -3.88 2.74
CA ASN A 282 15.58 -4.09 1.32
C ASN A 282 16.84 -3.36 0.84
N LYS A 283 17.49 -3.94 -0.17
CA LYS A 283 18.60 -3.32 -0.89
C LYS A 283 18.08 -2.17 -1.74
N GLY A 284 18.45 -0.93 -1.37
CA GLY A 284 18.17 0.26 -2.17
C GLY A 284 19.17 0.46 -3.33
N PHE A 285 19.08 1.63 -3.98
CA PHE A 285 19.88 2.03 -5.13
C PHE A 285 20.39 3.46 -4.96
N LYS A 286 21.53 3.80 -5.57
CA LYS A 286 22.22 5.08 -5.37
C LYS A 286 21.77 6.16 -6.36
N ARG A 287 21.32 5.77 -7.55
CA ARG A 287 20.88 6.69 -8.61
C ARG A 287 19.66 6.13 -9.32
N LEU A 288 18.72 7.01 -9.63
CA LEU A 288 17.65 6.77 -10.60
C LEU A 288 17.80 7.75 -11.76
N ASP A 289 18.02 7.25 -12.96
CA ASP A 289 18.10 8.03 -14.18
C ASP A 289 16.93 7.66 -15.09
N VAL A 290 16.01 8.59 -15.26
CA VAL A 290 14.86 8.42 -16.16
C VAL A 290 14.94 9.34 -17.36
N ALA A 291 16.07 10.01 -17.62
CA ALA A 291 16.19 11.12 -18.56
C ALA A 291 15.71 10.79 -19.98
N HIS A 292 15.93 9.54 -20.43
CA HIS A 292 15.56 9.09 -21.76
C HIS A 292 14.25 8.28 -21.81
N SER A 293 13.46 8.24 -20.73
CA SER A 293 12.16 7.56 -20.69
C SER A 293 11.02 8.38 -21.34
N SER A 294 9.83 7.77 -21.40
CA SER A 294 8.55 8.45 -21.70
C SER A 294 7.70 8.72 -20.45
N LEU A 295 8.31 8.71 -19.26
CA LEU A 295 7.57 8.88 -18.00
C LEU A 295 6.87 10.25 -17.93
N HIS A 296 5.60 10.21 -17.56
CA HIS A 296 4.79 11.37 -17.21
C HIS A 296 4.63 11.52 -15.68
N LYS A 297 4.66 10.39 -14.97
CA LYS A 297 4.46 10.34 -13.53
C LYS A 297 5.58 9.58 -12.86
N LEU A 298 6.18 10.18 -11.85
CA LEU A 298 7.25 9.58 -11.06
C LEU A 298 6.95 9.72 -9.57
N TYR A 299 6.97 8.60 -8.87
CA TYR A 299 6.82 8.51 -7.43
C TYR A 299 8.04 7.77 -6.85
N VAL A 300 8.79 8.41 -5.97
CA VAL A 300 9.97 7.80 -5.34
C VAL A 300 9.95 8.09 -3.84
N ILE A 301 9.88 7.04 -3.03
CA ILE A 301 9.99 7.13 -1.58
C ILE A 301 11.07 6.18 -1.08
N GLU A 302 11.98 6.68 -0.25
CA GLU A 302 12.95 5.85 0.45
C GLU A 302 12.99 6.16 1.95
N THR A 303 12.71 5.16 2.78
CA THR A 303 12.82 5.25 4.25
C THR A 303 14.01 4.45 4.75
N SER A 304 14.67 4.93 5.81
CA SER A 304 15.87 4.29 6.39
C SER A 304 15.96 4.56 7.90
N SER A 305 16.60 3.69 8.67
CA SER A 305 16.96 4.01 10.07
C SER A 305 18.23 4.81 10.20
N MET A 306 19.15 4.67 9.25
CA MET A 306 20.48 5.26 9.33
C MET A 306 20.70 6.18 8.14
N THR A 307 21.20 5.66 7.02
CA THR A 307 21.53 6.46 5.86
C THR A 307 20.69 6.04 4.67
N ARG A 308 20.28 7.05 3.90
CA ARG A 308 19.62 6.86 2.61
C ARG A 308 20.60 6.34 1.58
N SER A 309 20.16 5.38 0.78
CA SER A 309 20.98 4.81 -0.29
C SER A 309 20.93 5.69 -1.53
N LEU A 310 19.75 6.21 -1.87
CA LEU A 310 19.53 7.10 -3.01
C LEU A 310 20.23 8.44 -2.77
N LYS A 311 21.00 8.87 -3.77
CA LYS A 311 21.73 10.15 -3.78
C LYS A 311 21.25 11.09 -4.88
N LYS A 312 20.77 10.55 -6.00
CA LYS A 312 20.46 11.36 -7.19
C LYS A 312 19.31 10.78 -8.01
N ILE A 313 18.42 11.67 -8.46
CA ILE A 313 17.39 11.39 -9.44
C ILE A 313 17.61 12.31 -10.65
N VAL A 314 17.74 11.75 -11.85
CA VAL A 314 17.85 12.49 -13.11
C VAL A 314 16.51 12.40 -13.85
N LEU A 315 15.86 13.54 -14.01
CA LEU A 315 14.49 13.64 -14.52
C LEU A 315 14.48 13.80 -16.06
N ASN A 316 13.45 13.26 -16.72
CA ASN A 316 13.18 13.56 -18.13
C ASN A 316 12.48 14.93 -18.28
N ASP A 317 12.10 15.31 -19.49
CA ASP A 317 11.42 16.56 -19.83
C ASP A 317 9.88 16.47 -19.90
N LYS A 318 9.31 15.28 -19.69
CA LYS A 318 7.88 14.96 -19.89
C LYS A 318 7.09 14.83 -18.61
N ILE A 319 7.75 14.67 -17.46
CA ILE A 319 7.09 14.53 -16.16
C ILE A 319 6.16 15.71 -15.89
N ASP A 320 4.89 15.41 -15.64
CA ASP A 320 3.84 16.35 -15.25
C ASP A 320 3.41 16.18 -13.78
N THR A 321 3.72 15.02 -13.18
CA THR A 321 3.41 14.67 -11.79
C THR A 321 4.64 14.05 -11.12
N LEU A 322 5.19 14.73 -10.11
CA LEU A 322 6.37 14.26 -9.37
C LEU A 322 6.07 14.18 -7.88
N THR A 323 6.35 13.04 -7.27
CA THR A 323 6.35 12.84 -5.82
C THR A 323 7.68 12.24 -5.39
N VAL A 324 8.39 12.92 -4.49
CA VAL A 324 9.69 12.46 -3.99
C VAL A 324 9.75 12.62 -2.48
N GLY A 325 10.07 11.57 -1.74
CA GLY A 325 10.00 11.65 -0.29
C GLY A 325 10.63 10.47 0.42
N GLY A 326 10.25 10.33 1.69
CA GLY A 326 10.91 9.43 2.62
C GLY A 326 11.65 10.20 3.69
N TYR A 327 12.16 9.50 4.70
CA TYR A 327 12.79 10.08 5.87
C TYR A 327 13.76 9.09 6.49
N THR A 328 14.69 9.60 7.30
CA THR A 328 15.48 8.75 8.20
C THR A 328 14.88 8.77 9.59
N SER A 329 14.68 7.62 10.23
CA SER A 329 14.03 7.55 11.55
C SER A 329 14.92 8.03 12.71
N ARG A 330 16.25 7.92 12.59
CA ARG A 330 17.19 8.42 13.60
C ARG A 330 17.59 9.88 13.39
N ALA A 331 17.43 10.69 14.44
CA ALA A 331 17.78 12.11 14.42
C ALA A 331 19.28 12.39 14.32
N ASP A 332 20.14 11.46 14.75
CA ASP A 332 21.60 11.60 14.74
C ASP A 332 22.26 11.12 13.44
N ALA A 333 21.50 10.53 12.51
CA ALA A 333 22.06 10.00 11.29
C ALA A 333 22.39 11.12 10.27
N PRO A 334 23.52 11.03 9.55
CA PRO A 334 23.91 12.03 8.56
C PRO A 334 22.86 12.18 7.46
N GLN A 335 22.24 13.36 7.37
CA GLN A 335 21.30 13.67 6.30
C GLN A 335 22.04 14.07 5.05
N THR A 336 21.82 13.32 3.96
CA THR A 336 22.27 13.69 2.62
C THR A 336 21.07 13.87 1.73
N SER A 337 20.81 15.11 1.33
CA SER A 337 19.73 15.44 0.40
C SER A 337 19.90 14.69 -0.91
N VAL A 338 18.81 14.14 -1.44
CA VAL A 338 18.79 13.58 -2.80
C VAL A 338 18.79 14.73 -3.79
N GLU A 339 19.76 14.71 -4.72
CA GLU A 339 19.85 15.66 -5.82
C GLU A 339 18.75 15.37 -6.85
N LEU A 340 17.99 16.39 -7.25
CA LEU A 340 17.03 16.32 -8.36
C LEU A 340 17.59 17.04 -9.59
N GLU A 341 18.27 16.30 -10.45
CA GLU A 341 18.79 16.86 -11.70
C GLU A 341 17.67 17.02 -12.73
N GLY A 342 17.61 18.19 -13.36
CA GLY A 342 16.63 18.49 -14.42
C GLY A 342 15.30 19.06 -13.93
N LEU A 343 15.09 19.20 -12.61
CA LEU A 343 13.85 19.73 -12.04
C LEU A 343 13.43 21.05 -12.68
N SER A 344 14.34 22.03 -12.77
CA SER A 344 14.06 23.36 -13.33
C SER A 344 13.70 23.36 -14.82
N ARG A 345 13.97 22.27 -15.55
CA ARG A 345 13.65 22.09 -16.98
C ARG A 345 12.26 21.49 -17.20
N LEU A 346 11.58 21.02 -16.15
CA LEU A 346 10.25 20.41 -16.22
C LEU A 346 9.13 21.44 -16.47
N ASN A 347 9.06 21.94 -17.70
CA ASN A 347 8.06 22.92 -18.10
C ASN A 347 6.62 22.35 -18.14
N LYS A 348 6.41 21.05 -18.00
CA LYS A 348 5.07 20.42 -17.94
C LYS A 348 4.64 20.01 -16.54
N LEU A 349 5.50 20.20 -15.51
CA LEU A 349 5.20 19.83 -14.13
C LEU A 349 4.02 20.64 -13.60
N LYS A 350 2.90 19.95 -13.31
CA LYS A 350 1.69 20.53 -12.72
C LYS A 350 1.59 20.24 -11.23
N PHE A 351 1.95 19.02 -10.84
CA PHE A 351 1.90 18.58 -9.45
C PHE A 351 3.30 18.22 -8.95
N PHE A 352 3.72 18.85 -7.86
CA PHE A 352 4.95 18.51 -7.18
C PHE A 352 4.73 18.33 -5.68
N SER A 353 5.00 17.12 -5.19
CA SER A 353 5.03 16.81 -3.77
C SER A 353 6.42 16.39 -3.35
N TYR A 354 6.97 17.03 -2.31
CA TYR A 354 8.27 16.64 -1.79
C TYR A 354 8.39 16.71 -0.27
N ASN A 355 9.29 15.88 0.27
CA ASN A 355 9.76 16.01 1.65
C ASN A 355 11.10 16.77 1.69
N PRO A 356 11.19 17.93 2.36
CA PRO A 356 12.45 18.65 2.53
C PRO A 356 13.57 17.82 3.17
N ASP A 357 13.26 16.92 4.11
CA ASP A 357 14.26 16.01 4.70
C ASP A 357 14.89 15.13 3.63
N PHE A 358 14.07 14.70 2.67
CA PHE A 358 14.48 13.87 1.56
C PHE A 358 15.25 14.65 0.50
N THR A 359 14.67 15.76 0.04
CA THR A 359 15.25 16.61 -0.98
C THR A 359 14.94 18.07 -0.67
N ALA A 360 15.98 18.82 -0.38
CA ALA A 360 15.88 20.26 -0.18
C ALA A 360 15.78 20.93 -1.56
N VAL A 361 14.72 21.71 -1.78
CA VAL A 361 14.49 22.38 -3.07
C VAL A 361 14.41 23.88 -2.83
N ALA A 362 15.36 24.62 -3.42
CA ALA A 362 15.30 26.07 -3.36
C ALA A 362 14.14 26.58 -4.22
N THR A 363 13.46 27.61 -3.72
CA THR A 363 12.30 28.20 -4.41
C THR A 363 12.60 28.74 -5.80
N LYS A 364 13.87 29.02 -6.13
CA LYS A 364 14.35 29.44 -7.47
C LYS A 364 14.48 28.29 -8.49
N ASP A 365 14.53 27.04 -8.02
CA ASP A 365 14.73 25.86 -8.87
C ASP A 365 13.42 25.18 -9.28
N LEU A 366 12.31 25.51 -8.60
CA LEU A 366 10.96 25.05 -8.95
C LEU A 366 10.52 25.45 -10.39
N PRO A 367 9.84 24.59 -11.15
CA PRO A 367 9.25 25.00 -12.43
C PRO A 367 8.09 26.00 -12.27
N ALA A 368 8.02 26.99 -13.14
CA ALA A 368 6.98 28.02 -13.10
C ALA A 368 5.55 27.49 -13.39
N ASN A 369 5.43 26.30 -13.98
CA ASN A 369 4.15 25.73 -14.40
C ASN A 369 3.41 24.91 -13.33
N ILE A 370 3.99 24.78 -12.12
CA ILE A 370 3.35 24.07 -11.01
C ILE A 370 1.99 24.72 -10.68
N GLU A 371 0.95 23.90 -10.65
CA GLU A 371 -0.40 24.24 -10.21
C GLU A 371 -0.63 23.85 -8.75
N GLU A 372 0.04 22.79 -8.30
CA GLU A 372 -0.13 22.18 -6.98
C GLU A 372 1.23 21.85 -6.36
N LEU A 373 1.53 22.48 -5.21
CA LEU A 373 2.78 22.28 -4.47
C LEU A 373 2.48 21.75 -3.06
N TYR A 374 3.03 20.57 -2.77
CA TYR A 374 2.90 19.90 -1.48
C TYR A 374 4.27 19.70 -0.84
N ILE A 375 4.45 20.28 0.34
CA ILE A 375 5.69 20.20 1.13
C ILE A 375 5.33 19.50 2.45
N GLY A 376 5.80 18.28 2.67
CA GLY A 376 5.33 17.45 3.78
C GLY A 376 6.22 16.27 4.11
N GLY A 377 5.72 15.34 4.92
CA GLY A 377 6.46 14.14 5.33
C GLY A 377 7.10 14.25 6.72
N SER A 378 7.83 13.21 7.13
CA SER A 378 8.52 13.12 8.43
C SER A 378 9.99 13.60 8.32
N GLY A 379 10.70 13.71 9.43
CA GLY A 379 12.12 14.13 9.43
C GLY A 379 12.36 15.65 9.46
N ASN A 380 13.62 16.03 9.38
CA ASN A 380 14.11 17.39 9.61
C ASN A 380 13.79 18.33 8.44
N VAL A 381 13.96 19.64 8.67
CA VAL A 381 13.83 20.66 7.62
C VAL A 381 15.21 21.27 7.38
N PRO A 382 15.92 20.88 6.31
CA PRO A 382 17.32 21.25 6.09
C PRO A 382 17.49 22.64 5.46
N TYR A 383 16.67 23.60 5.87
CA TYR A 383 16.78 25.01 5.45
C TYR A 383 17.39 25.86 6.57
N LYS A 384 17.84 27.06 6.18
CA LYS A 384 18.44 28.06 7.06
C LYS A 384 17.58 29.33 7.10
N ASP A 385 17.83 30.16 8.12
CA ASP A 385 17.10 31.42 8.32
C ASP A 385 17.21 32.41 7.14
N ASP A 386 18.32 32.36 6.39
CA ASP A 386 18.59 33.23 5.24
C ASP A 386 18.15 32.65 3.89
N ASP A 387 17.60 31.44 3.87
CA ASP A 387 17.06 30.83 2.65
C ASP A 387 15.85 31.61 2.13
N SER A 388 15.75 31.72 0.81
CA SER A 388 14.65 32.44 0.15
C SER A 388 13.43 31.54 -0.03
N PHE A 389 12.29 31.97 0.53
CA PHE A 389 10.99 31.31 0.35
C PHE A 389 10.03 32.14 -0.54
N ASP A 390 10.53 32.60 -1.68
CA ASP A 390 9.76 33.40 -2.64
C ASP A 390 9.13 32.54 -3.75
N TYR A 391 7.83 32.27 -3.63
CA TYR A 391 7.05 31.51 -4.60
C TYR A 391 6.32 32.41 -5.62
N SER A 392 6.53 33.73 -5.60
CA SER A 392 5.79 34.69 -6.42
C SER A 392 5.89 34.44 -7.93
N ARG A 393 6.98 33.80 -8.39
CA ARG A 393 7.20 33.42 -9.80
C ARG A 393 6.35 32.24 -10.27
N LEU A 394 5.75 31.47 -9.36
CA LEU A 394 4.90 30.32 -9.67
C LEU A 394 3.50 30.80 -10.05
N THR A 395 3.37 31.52 -11.18
CA THR A 395 2.14 32.22 -11.61
C THR A 395 0.96 31.31 -11.94
N LYS A 396 1.14 29.98 -11.95
CA LYS A 396 0.08 28.98 -12.11
C LYS A 396 -0.33 28.28 -10.82
N LEU A 397 0.38 28.53 -9.71
CA LEU A 397 0.13 27.86 -8.43
C LEU A 397 -1.26 28.21 -7.90
N LYS A 398 -2.10 27.20 -7.71
CA LYS A 398 -3.46 27.29 -7.16
C LYS A 398 -3.53 26.72 -5.74
N VAL A 399 -2.83 25.62 -5.49
CA VAL A 399 -2.83 24.94 -4.19
C VAL A 399 -1.42 24.97 -3.59
N TYR A 400 -1.31 25.51 -2.39
CA TYR A 400 -0.08 25.49 -1.61
C TYR A 400 -0.32 24.75 -0.29
N SER A 401 0.35 23.62 -0.11
CA SER A 401 0.32 22.85 1.13
C SER A 401 1.73 22.80 1.72
N ASN A 402 1.91 23.31 2.93
CA ASN A 402 3.18 23.23 3.65
C ASN A 402 2.97 22.77 5.09
N GLY A 403 3.39 21.53 5.33
CA GLY A 403 3.34 20.84 6.61
C GLY A 403 4.65 20.79 7.37
N LYS A 404 5.64 21.61 6.98
CA LYS A 404 7.00 21.52 7.51
C LYS A 404 7.45 22.82 8.14
N PHE A 405 7.22 23.95 7.47
CA PHE A 405 7.76 25.21 7.94
C PHE A 405 6.96 26.44 7.49
N ILE A 406 7.23 27.55 8.17
CA ILE A 406 6.88 28.91 7.73
C ILE A 406 8.12 29.80 7.78
N SER A 407 8.13 30.87 7.00
CA SER A 407 9.26 31.81 6.95
C SER A 407 8.78 33.26 6.95
N ALA A 408 9.57 34.14 7.57
CA ALA A 408 9.34 35.59 7.59
C ALA A 408 9.46 36.23 6.19
N ASN A 409 10.20 35.58 5.27
CA ASN A 409 10.36 36.03 3.89
C ASN A 409 9.47 35.25 2.90
N MET A 410 8.51 34.46 3.40
CA MET A 410 7.62 33.68 2.55
C MET A 410 6.72 34.59 1.70
N LYS A 411 6.76 34.43 0.38
CA LYS A 411 5.88 35.14 -0.55
C LYS A 411 5.11 34.17 -1.43
N LEU A 412 3.79 34.22 -1.36
CA LEU A 412 2.91 33.43 -2.22
C LEU A 412 2.48 34.24 -3.45
N PRO A 413 2.29 33.61 -4.62
CA PRO A 413 1.79 34.29 -5.80
C PRO A 413 0.31 34.65 -5.65
N THR A 414 -0.14 35.71 -6.31
CA THR A 414 -1.48 36.29 -6.09
C THR A 414 -2.63 35.33 -6.41
N GLN A 415 -2.44 34.38 -7.33
CA GLN A 415 -3.49 33.48 -7.79
C GLN A 415 -3.69 32.21 -6.94
N VAL A 416 -2.95 32.04 -5.84
CA VAL A 416 -3.20 30.92 -4.91
C VAL A 416 -4.64 31.00 -4.41
N ASP A 417 -5.34 29.87 -4.52
CA ASP A 417 -6.76 29.69 -4.22
C ASP A 417 -6.98 28.88 -2.93
N SER A 418 -6.11 27.90 -2.68
CA SER A 418 -6.22 27.02 -1.51
C SER A 418 -4.90 26.92 -0.75
N ILE A 419 -4.98 27.00 0.58
CA ILE A 419 -3.82 26.87 1.46
C ILE A 419 -4.02 25.81 2.55
N TYR A 420 -3.00 24.98 2.77
CA TYR A 420 -2.97 24.00 3.86
C TYR A 420 -1.65 24.17 4.63
N LEU A 421 -1.72 24.67 5.86
CA LEU A 421 -0.53 24.92 6.68
C LEU A 421 -0.59 24.10 7.97
N PHE A 422 0.48 23.37 8.24
CA PHE A 422 0.70 22.65 9.49
C PHE A 422 2.20 22.59 9.81
N PRO A 423 2.87 23.75 9.97
CA PRO A 423 4.31 23.82 10.11
C PRO A 423 4.79 23.30 11.48
N SER A 424 5.97 22.70 11.49
CA SER A 424 6.68 22.35 12.73
C SER A 424 7.84 23.31 13.03
N SER A 425 8.34 24.04 12.03
CA SER A 425 9.53 24.91 12.18
C SER A 425 9.33 26.31 11.58
N ALA A 426 10.03 27.30 12.14
CA ALA A 426 10.02 28.68 11.66
C ALA A 426 11.41 29.15 11.22
N PHE A 427 11.46 29.90 10.12
CA PHE A 427 12.66 30.56 9.62
C PHE A 427 12.53 32.08 9.66
N GLY A 428 13.54 32.75 10.19
CA GLY A 428 13.50 34.19 10.44
C GLY A 428 12.55 34.61 11.57
N ASP A 429 12.32 35.91 11.70
CA ASP A 429 11.46 36.49 12.74
C ASP A 429 10.01 36.60 12.24
N VAL A 430 9.29 35.47 12.29
CA VAL A 430 7.92 35.37 11.76
C VAL A 430 6.92 36.07 12.67
N LYS A 431 6.64 37.34 12.38
CA LYS A 431 5.68 38.15 13.14
C LYS A 431 4.30 38.22 12.51
N TYR A 432 4.21 38.03 11.20
CA TYR A 432 2.99 38.26 10.43
C TYR A 432 2.75 37.10 9.47
N LEU A 433 1.50 36.66 9.37
CA LEU A 433 1.03 35.80 8.29
C LEU A 433 0.03 36.60 7.45
N ASP A 434 0.49 37.14 6.33
CA ASP A 434 -0.33 37.99 5.46
C ASP A 434 -0.66 37.28 4.15
N PHE A 435 -1.94 36.93 4.01
CA PHE A 435 -2.51 36.36 2.78
C PHE A 435 -3.35 37.38 2.01
N SER A 436 -3.39 38.65 2.41
CA SER A 436 -4.32 39.64 1.88
C SER A 436 -4.11 39.99 0.39
N HIS A 437 -2.92 39.72 -0.15
CA HIS A 437 -2.59 39.91 -1.57
C HIS A 437 -2.98 38.73 -2.47
N THR A 438 -3.44 37.62 -1.88
CA THR A 438 -3.82 36.40 -2.60
C THR A 438 -5.29 36.39 -3.01
N LYS A 439 -5.69 35.39 -3.81
CA LYS A 439 -7.08 35.11 -4.19
C LYS A 439 -7.66 33.90 -3.46
N LEU A 440 -7.16 33.61 -2.24
CA LEU A 440 -7.62 32.44 -1.49
C LEU A 440 -9.14 32.41 -1.39
N THR A 441 -9.75 31.29 -1.76
CA THR A 441 -11.16 31.00 -1.47
C THR A 441 -11.30 29.96 -0.37
N SER A 442 -10.26 29.14 -0.14
CA SER A 442 -10.27 28.13 0.91
C SER A 442 -8.95 28.03 1.69
N GLY A 443 -9.02 27.59 2.94
CA GLY A 443 -7.82 27.25 3.70
C GLY A 443 -8.04 26.34 4.91
N HIS A 444 -6.95 25.73 5.34
CA HIS A 444 -6.84 24.99 6.59
C HIS A 444 -5.48 25.31 7.22
N ILE A 445 -5.48 25.90 8.41
CA ILE A 445 -4.27 26.33 9.10
C ILE A 445 -4.28 25.76 10.51
N TYR A 446 -3.30 24.92 10.81
CA TYR A 446 -2.99 24.42 12.14
C TYR A 446 -1.57 24.88 12.50
N ILE A 447 -1.39 25.74 13.50
CA ILE A 447 -0.02 26.16 13.88
C ILE A 447 0.52 25.23 14.96
N GLY A 448 -0.25 24.97 16.02
CA GLY A 448 0.17 24.06 17.09
C GLY A 448 1.49 24.50 17.72
N SER A 449 2.45 23.57 17.83
CA SER A 449 3.79 23.86 18.36
C SER A 449 4.77 24.06 17.22
N ILE A 450 5.36 25.25 17.17
CA ILE A 450 6.35 25.63 16.18
C ILE A 450 7.57 26.23 16.89
N ASP A 451 8.75 25.79 16.48
CA ASP A 451 10.02 26.24 17.03
C ASP A 451 10.94 26.84 15.95
N ARG A 452 11.87 27.68 16.39
CA ARG A 452 13.02 28.13 15.63
C ARG A 452 14.27 27.73 16.40
N ASN A 453 15.09 26.87 15.81
CA ASN A 453 16.31 26.35 16.44
C ASN A 453 16.05 25.71 17.83
N GLY A 454 14.98 24.91 17.95
CA GLY A 454 14.61 24.22 19.17
C GLY A 454 13.97 25.10 20.25
N LYS A 455 13.66 26.36 19.93
CA LYS A 455 13.01 27.30 20.85
C LYS A 455 11.63 27.71 20.32
N PRO A 456 10.57 27.69 21.15
CA PRO A 456 9.26 28.20 20.75
C PRO A 456 9.36 29.63 20.22
N ILE A 457 8.64 29.93 19.14
CA ILE A 457 8.55 31.31 18.65
C ILE A 457 7.47 32.10 19.42
N PRO A 458 7.57 33.43 19.49
CA PRO A 458 6.51 34.28 20.02
C PRO A 458 5.20 34.17 19.21
N MET A 459 4.09 34.61 19.79
CA MET A 459 2.83 34.74 19.07
C MET A 459 2.97 35.62 17.82
N PHE A 460 2.25 35.28 16.75
CA PHE A 460 2.10 36.17 15.61
C PHE A 460 1.40 37.46 16.04
N LYS A 461 1.89 38.60 15.57
CA LYS A 461 1.22 39.90 15.78
C LYS A 461 -0.08 39.97 15.00
N HIS A 462 -0.12 39.39 13.81
CA HIS A 462 -1.29 39.46 12.95
C HIS A 462 -1.36 38.30 11.96
N ILE A 463 -2.56 37.78 11.74
CA ILE A 463 -2.90 36.89 10.63
C ILE A 463 -3.99 37.58 9.80
N THR A 464 -3.72 37.84 8.52
CA THR A 464 -4.62 38.58 7.62
C THR A 464 -5.04 37.74 6.43
N PHE A 465 -6.32 37.80 6.07
CA PHE A 465 -6.89 37.05 4.96
C PHE A 465 -7.47 37.95 3.84
N PRO A 466 -7.58 37.44 2.59
CA PRO A 466 -8.11 38.21 1.47
C PRO A 466 -9.65 38.24 1.45
N ALA A 467 -10.20 39.22 0.75
CA ALA A 467 -11.66 39.40 0.66
C ALA A 467 -12.39 38.27 -0.09
N THR A 468 -11.66 37.47 -0.87
CA THR A 468 -12.17 36.32 -1.63
C THR A 468 -12.40 35.08 -0.79
N LEU A 469 -11.96 35.06 0.47
CA LEU A 469 -12.02 33.88 1.34
C LEU A 469 -13.48 33.48 1.60
N LYS A 470 -13.80 32.21 1.29
CA LYS A 470 -15.13 31.61 1.48
C LYS A 470 -15.15 30.59 2.60
N ARG A 471 -14.08 29.80 2.72
CA ARG A 471 -14.01 28.67 3.66
C ARG A 471 -12.66 28.66 4.38
N ILE A 472 -12.67 28.60 5.71
CA ILE A 472 -11.42 28.52 6.47
C ILE A 472 -11.62 27.73 7.75
N SER A 473 -10.65 26.86 8.03
CA SER A 473 -10.50 26.22 9.33
C SER A 473 -9.18 26.62 9.95
N LEU A 474 -9.23 27.09 11.19
CA LEU A 474 -8.12 27.67 11.92
C LEU A 474 -7.95 26.94 13.25
N TYR A 475 -6.76 26.45 13.52
CA TYR A 475 -6.44 25.65 14.70
C TYR A 475 -5.17 26.16 15.38
N ASN A 476 -5.23 26.36 16.69
CA ASN A 476 -4.09 26.65 17.55
C ASN A 476 -3.16 27.73 17.00
N LEU A 477 -3.71 28.87 16.58
CA LEU A 477 -3.03 29.84 15.72
C LEU A 477 -1.88 30.60 16.38
N LYS A 478 -1.87 30.71 17.72
CA LYS A 478 -0.88 31.46 18.49
C LYS A 478 -0.72 32.92 18.02
N ALA A 479 -1.81 33.69 18.00
CA ALA A 479 -1.83 35.03 17.38
C ALA A 479 -2.47 36.12 18.27
N GLU A 480 -1.89 37.32 18.29
CA GLU A 480 -2.51 38.48 18.95
C GLU A 480 -3.78 38.92 18.23
N VAL A 481 -3.76 38.89 16.89
CA VAL A 481 -4.91 39.28 16.06
C VAL A 481 -5.09 38.30 14.91
N VAL A 482 -6.32 37.81 14.77
CA VAL A 482 -6.82 37.09 13.60
C VAL A 482 -7.82 37.99 12.89
N ASP A 483 -7.43 38.55 11.75
CA ASP A 483 -8.21 39.53 11.00
C ASP A 483 -8.92 38.88 9.80
N LEU A 484 -10.22 38.65 9.98
CA LEU A 484 -11.15 38.21 8.96
C LEU A 484 -12.02 39.37 8.45
N SER A 485 -11.77 40.62 8.84
CA SER A 485 -12.67 41.76 8.57
C SER A 485 -12.98 41.98 7.08
N ARG A 486 -12.03 41.60 6.21
CA ARG A 486 -12.14 41.71 4.75
C ARG A 486 -12.92 40.56 4.11
N CYS A 487 -13.09 39.44 4.81
CA CYS A 487 -13.61 38.17 4.28
C CYS A 487 -15.15 38.19 4.13
N THR A 488 -15.63 39.12 3.30
CA THR A 488 -17.07 39.41 3.13
C THR A 488 -17.87 38.27 2.46
N GLN A 489 -17.18 37.24 1.93
CA GLN A 489 -17.75 36.09 1.22
C GLN A 489 -17.75 34.79 2.04
N LEU A 490 -17.45 34.84 3.35
CA LEU A 490 -17.42 33.64 4.20
C LEU A 490 -18.77 32.90 4.21
N GLU A 491 -18.69 31.60 3.92
CA GLU A 491 -19.79 30.63 4.00
C GLU A 491 -19.45 29.45 4.92
N SER A 492 -18.18 29.26 5.30
CA SER A 492 -17.74 28.29 6.30
C SER A 492 -16.57 28.83 7.11
N LEU A 493 -16.68 28.81 8.44
CA LEU A 493 -15.65 29.29 9.36
C LEU A 493 -15.57 28.37 10.58
N PHE A 494 -14.43 27.75 10.78
CA PHE A 494 -14.14 26.97 11.97
C PHE A 494 -12.89 27.53 12.66
N ILE A 495 -12.98 27.81 13.96
CA ILE A 495 -11.85 28.25 14.78
C ILE A 495 -11.80 27.36 16.01
N ASP A 496 -10.66 26.78 16.30
CA ASP A 496 -10.43 25.95 17.46
C ASP A 496 -9.08 26.33 18.07
N ASP A 497 -9.10 26.77 19.31
CA ASP A 497 -7.93 27.35 19.96
C ASP A 497 -7.63 26.67 21.29
N THR A 498 -7.23 25.40 21.22
CA THR A 498 -6.73 24.63 22.35
C THR A 498 -5.32 25.05 22.79
N ALA A 499 -4.84 26.24 22.39
CA ALA A 499 -3.55 26.74 22.80
C ALA A 499 -3.56 27.07 24.30
N GLU A 500 -2.41 26.92 24.96
CA GLU A 500 -2.25 27.36 26.35
C GLU A 500 -2.60 28.86 26.49
N ASP A 501 -3.09 29.24 27.66
CA ASP A 501 -3.61 30.58 27.97
C ASP A 501 -2.66 31.73 27.56
N GLU A 502 -1.34 31.51 27.62
CA GLU A 502 -0.31 32.48 27.22
C GLU A 502 -0.17 32.65 25.69
N PHE A 503 -0.60 31.65 24.93
CA PHE A 503 -0.58 31.62 23.46
C PHE A 503 -1.98 31.67 22.83
N ALA A 504 -3.05 31.71 23.63
CA ALA A 504 -4.41 31.83 23.14
C ALA A 504 -4.61 33.12 22.31
N VAL A 505 -5.47 33.05 21.29
CA VAL A 505 -5.76 34.16 20.41
C VAL A 505 -6.33 35.33 21.21
N ARG A 506 -5.74 36.53 21.10
CA ARG A 506 -6.21 37.68 21.89
C ARG A 506 -7.39 38.40 21.26
N LYS A 507 -7.44 38.45 19.92
CA LYS A 507 -8.49 39.17 19.19
C LYS A 507 -8.85 38.46 17.88
N ILE A 508 -10.14 38.29 17.64
CA ILE A 508 -10.71 37.81 16.37
C ILE A 508 -11.58 38.93 15.80
N ILE A 509 -11.30 39.39 14.58
CA ILE A 509 -12.07 40.45 13.90
C ILE A 509 -12.90 39.82 12.80
N LEU A 510 -14.22 39.75 12.98
CA LEU A 510 -15.12 39.22 11.97
C LEU A 510 -15.53 40.28 10.93
N PRO A 511 -15.97 39.88 9.71
CA PRO A 511 -16.63 40.79 8.78
C PRO A 511 -17.90 41.40 9.35
N LYS A 512 -18.15 42.69 9.09
CA LYS A 512 -19.38 43.37 9.53
C LYS A 512 -20.64 42.89 8.80
N ASN A 513 -20.50 42.19 7.68
CA ASN A 513 -21.60 41.82 6.78
C ASN A 513 -22.03 40.35 6.87
N LEU A 514 -21.59 39.61 7.91
CA LEU A 514 -21.93 38.18 8.06
C LEU A 514 -23.45 37.97 8.19
N LYS A 515 -23.99 37.06 7.38
CA LYS A 515 -25.41 36.66 7.42
C LYS A 515 -25.51 35.20 7.86
N LYS A 516 -26.36 34.90 8.86
CA LYS A 516 -26.65 33.51 9.33
C LYS A 516 -26.94 32.55 8.17
N SER A 517 -27.70 33.01 7.17
CA SER A 517 -28.10 32.22 6.00
C SER A 517 -26.93 31.78 5.11
N ALA A 518 -25.79 32.48 5.13
CA ALA A 518 -24.61 32.13 4.32
C ALA A 518 -23.94 30.84 4.82
N PHE A 519 -24.16 30.46 6.08
CA PHE A 519 -23.50 29.31 6.71
C PHE A 519 -24.38 28.06 6.79
N LYS A 520 -25.57 28.05 6.19
CA LYS A 520 -26.52 26.94 6.34
C LYS A 520 -26.07 25.69 5.57
N ARG A 521 -26.05 24.53 6.23
CA ARG A 521 -25.73 23.24 5.59
C ARG A 521 -26.92 22.69 4.79
N PRO A 522 -26.65 21.90 3.73
CA PRO A 522 -27.65 21.01 3.15
C PRO A 522 -28.18 20.03 4.20
N LYS A 523 -29.50 19.77 4.25
CA LYS A 523 -30.11 18.84 5.21
C LYS A 523 -29.45 17.46 5.13
N ARG A 524 -28.80 17.01 6.20
CA ARG A 524 -28.25 15.65 6.38
C ARG A 524 -28.70 15.09 7.74
N LYS A 525 -28.86 13.77 7.83
CA LYS A 525 -29.45 13.09 9.00
C LYS A 525 -28.64 13.20 10.31
N PHE A 526 -27.37 13.62 10.28
CA PHE A 526 -26.48 13.56 11.47
C PHE A 526 -25.41 14.68 11.57
N SER A 527 -25.71 15.96 11.29
CA SER A 527 -24.74 17.05 11.50
C SER A 527 -25.35 18.37 11.99
N ARG A 528 -24.51 19.23 12.59
CA ARG A 528 -24.79 20.66 12.87
C ARG A 528 -25.49 21.34 11.69
N GLU A 529 -26.47 22.21 11.93
CA GLU A 529 -27.21 22.91 10.87
C GLU A 529 -26.33 23.98 10.17
N TYR A 530 -25.33 24.53 10.85
CA TYR A 530 -24.49 25.61 10.32
C TYR A 530 -23.01 25.22 10.15
N GLN A 531 -22.29 25.93 9.29
CA GLN A 531 -20.85 25.81 9.01
C GLN A 531 -20.03 26.91 9.68
N ILE A 532 -20.52 27.47 10.79
CA ILE A 532 -19.77 28.42 11.63
C ILE A 532 -19.75 27.93 13.07
N TYR A 533 -18.55 27.78 13.62
CA TYR A 533 -18.36 27.38 15.01
C TYR A 533 -16.98 27.75 15.52
N PHE A 534 -16.91 28.27 16.75
CA PHE A 534 -15.65 28.45 17.47
C PHE A 534 -15.61 27.52 18.68
N GLN A 535 -14.44 26.96 18.95
CA GLN A 535 -14.19 26.00 20.00
C GLN A 535 -13.06 26.47 20.90
N ASP A 536 -13.17 26.19 22.20
CA ASP A 536 -12.11 26.38 23.19
C ASP A 536 -11.51 27.81 23.18
N ILE A 537 -12.33 28.80 22.84
CA ILE A 537 -11.89 30.20 22.78
C ILE A 537 -11.71 30.74 24.20
N SER A 538 -10.50 31.23 24.50
CA SER A 538 -10.16 31.83 25.79
C SER A 538 -11.14 32.94 26.19
N ASN A 539 -11.45 33.02 27.49
CA ASN A 539 -12.28 34.09 28.04
C ASN A 539 -11.63 35.50 27.91
N LYS A 540 -10.33 35.56 27.61
CA LYS A 540 -9.59 36.80 27.34
C LYS A 540 -9.67 37.24 25.87
N THR A 541 -10.17 36.38 24.98
CA THR A 541 -10.28 36.67 23.55
C THR A 541 -11.39 37.68 23.28
N VAL A 542 -11.05 38.78 22.61
CA VAL A 542 -12.03 39.77 22.14
C VAL A 542 -12.51 39.39 20.74
N ILE A 543 -13.81 39.12 20.60
CA ILE A 543 -14.44 38.90 19.28
C ILE A 543 -15.09 40.21 18.81
N GLU A 544 -14.44 40.90 17.88
CA GLU A 544 -14.94 42.13 17.27
C GLU A 544 -15.91 41.83 16.12
N ASN A 545 -16.93 42.68 15.96
CA ASN A 545 -18.02 42.53 14.98
C ASN A 545 -18.80 41.21 15.13
N LYS A 546 -18.87 40.66 16.36
CA LYS A 546 -19.64 39.44 16.65
C LYS A 546 -21.13 39.66 16.31
N PRO A 547 -21.70 38.90 15.36
CA PRO A 547 -23.12 39.01 15.07
C PRO A 547 -23.97 38.47 16.24
N SER A 548 -25.19 38.99 16.40
CA SER A 548 -26.09 38.60 17.50
C SER A 548 -26.49 37.13 17.47
N TRP A 549 -26.56 36.52 16.29
CA TRP A 549 -26.92 35.10 16.11
C TRP A 549 -25.78 34.11 16.42
N LEU A 550 -24.56 34.61 16.66
CA LEU A 550 -23.41 33.81 17.12
C LEU A 550 -23.32 33.92 18.65
N VAL A 551 -23.80 32.90 19.33
CA VAL A 551 -23.97 32.86 20.78
C VAL A 551 -22.90 32.00 21.44
N SER A 552 -22.50 32.37 22.65
CA SER A 552 -21.58 31.56 23.46
C SER A 552 -22.36 30.64 24.39
N ASP A 553 -21.81 29.46 24.67
CA ASP A 553 -22.31 28.55 25.71
C ASP A 553 -21.76 28.88 27.12
N GLY A 554 -20.87 29.87 27.23
CA GLY A 554 -20.20 30.25 28.48
C GLY A 554 -18.90 29.51 28.77
N ASN A 555 -18.54 28.49 27.99
CA ASN A 555 -17.35 27.65 28.16
C ASN A 555 -16.33 27.81 27.02
N GLY A 556 -16.33 28.97 26.36
CA GLY A 556 -15.42 29.23 25.23
C GLY A 556 -15.89 28.68 23.89
N ASN A 557 -17.06 28.03 23.82
CA ASN A 557 -17.64 27.63 22.55
C ASN A 557 -18.62 28.69 22.02
N TYR A 558 -18.62 28.85 20.71
CA TYR A 558 -19.54 29.75 20.00
C TYR A 558 -20.20 29.02 18.84
N GLY A 559 -21.53 29.08 18.80
CA GLY A 559 -22.33 28.45 17.75
C GLY A 559 -23.53 29.30 17.36
N VAL A 560 -24.28 28.80 16.38
CA VAL A 560 -25.55 29.42 15.99
C VAL A 560 -26.63 29.00 16.98
N GLU A 561 -27.39 29.96 17.49
CA GLU A 561 -28.50 29.71 18.43
C GLU A 561 -29.46 28.64 17.88
N GLY A 562 -29.70 27.59 18.68
CA GLY A 562 -30.55 26.43 18.33
C GLY A 562 -29.83 25.29 17.59
N ASP A 563 -28.59 25.49 17.14
CA ASP A 563 -27.72 24.39 16.67
C ASP A 563 -27.11 23.72 17.91
N LYS A 564 -27.17 22.39 18.01
CA LYS A 564 -26.62 21.69 19.18
C LYS A 564 -25.09 21.84 19.17
N ILE A 565 -24.59 22.72 20.05
CA ILE A 565 -23.20 22.79 20.46
C ILE A 565 -22.98 21.56 21.34
N TYR A 566 -22.60 20.43 20.74
CA TYR A 566 -22.21 19.26 21.53
C TYR A 566 -20.81 19.50 22.11
N ASN A 567 -20.68 19.23 23.41
CA ASN A 567 -19.43 19.04 24.13
C ASN A 567 -18.58 17.95 23.48
#